data_AF-A0A257GUJ9-F1
#
_entry.id   AF-A0A257GUJ9-F1
#
_cell.length_a   1.000
_cell.length_b   1.000
_cell.length_c   1.000
_cell.angle_alpha   90.00
_cell.angle_beta   90.00
_cell.angle_gamma   90.00
#
_symmetry.space_group_name_H-M   'P 1'
#
loop_
_entity.id
_entity.type
_entity.pdbx_description
1 polymer ?
#
loop_
_entity_poly.entity_id
_entity_poly.type
_entity_poly.pdbx_seq_one_letter_code
_entity_poly.pdbx_strand_id
1 'polypeptide(L)'
;MAEVIIVGAPEGIEGAWAHQSAIVEGVSLTRELVTEPANIIYPATFVERCARLKEFGIEIEVLGRDEMAAAGMGALLGVAQGSVREPKLLVMKWDGSAGAQAKPVVLVGKGVTFDTGGISLKPPGGMEDMKWDMGGAGAVAGAMLTLVSRKSKAHVVGICGLVENMPDGNAQRPGDVVTS
;
A
#
# COMPACT_ATOMS: atom_id res chain seq x y z
N MET A 1 0.02 19.08 -19.73
CA MET A 1 -0.77 19.55 -18.57
C MET A 1 -1.53 20.79 -18.99
N ALA A 2 -2.79 20.93 -18.57
CA ALA A 2 -3.53 22.17 -18.75
C ALA A 2 -3.10 23.16 -17.66
N GLU A 3 -2.79 24.40 -18.03
CA GLU A 3 -2.51 25.48 -17.08
C GLU A 3 -3.84 26.09 -16.61
N VAL A 4 -4.03 26.17 -15.30
CA VAL A 4 -5.22 26.79 -14.69
C VAL A 4 -4.77 28.02 -13.91
N ILE A 5 -5.27 29.18 -14.30
CA ILE A 5 -4.99 30.46 -13.63
C ILE A 5 -6.23 30.88 -12.85
N ILE A 6 -6.08 31.08 -11.54
CA ILE A 6 -7.15 31.58 -10.67
C ILE A 6 -6.90 33.07 -10.40
N VAL A 7 -7.83 33.93 -10.83
CA VAL A 7 -7.75 35.38 -10.62
C VAL A 7 -8.61 35.78 -9.42
N GLY A 8 -8.08 36.64 -8.55
CA GLY A 8 -8.81 37.15 -7.38
C GLY A 8 -8.78 36.22 -6.15
N ALA A 9 -7.80 35.32 -6.08
CA ALA A 9 -7.61 34.52 -4.88
C ALA A 9 -7.14 35.39 -3.69
N PRO A 10 -7.59 35.07 -2.46
CA PRO A 10 -7.17 35.80 -1.26
C PRO A 10 -5.67 35.57 -0.96
N GLU A 11 -5.07 36.46 -0.17
CA GLU A 11 -3.70 36.27 0.31
C GLU A 11 -3.50 34.92 1.01
N GLY A 12 -2.33 34.29 0.79
CA GLY A 12 -1.98 33.00 1.39
C GLY A 12 -2.50 31.77 0.64
N ILE A 13 -3.15 31.95 -0.52
CA ILE A 13 -3.67 30.85 -1.33
C ILE A 13 -2.58 29.88 -1.78
N GLU A 14 -1.36 30.34 -2.06
CA GLU A 14 -0.26 29.49 -2.55
C GLU A 14 0.16 28.48 -1.48
N GLY A 15 0.24 28.91 -0.22
CA GLY A 15 0.55 28.05 0.91
C GLY A 15 -0.57 27.04 1.17
N ALA A 16 -1.83 27.48 1.10
CA ALA A 16 -2.99 26.59 1.21
C ALA A 16 -3.02 25.58 0.06
N TRP A 17 -2.76 26.02 -1.17
CA TRP A 17 -2.69 25.17 -2.35
C TRP A 17 -1.61 24.11 -2.22
N ALA A 18 -0.37 24.49 -1.87
CA ALA A 18 0.72 23.53 -1.68
C ALA A 18 0.39 22.46 -0.62
N HIS A 19 -0.35 22.83 0.43
CA HIS A 19 -0.80 21.88 1.44
C HIS A 19 -1.90 20.95 0.90
N GLN A 20 -2.92 21.50 0.23
CA GLN A 20 -4.08 20.73 -0.24
C GLN A 20 -3.74 19.86 -1.45
N SER A 21 -2.89 20.33 -2.37
CA SER A 21 -2.48 19.56 -3.55
C SER A 21 -1.80 18.26 -3.16
N ALA A 22 -0.92 18.26 -2.16
CA ALA A 22 -0.27 17.06 -1.65
C ALA A 22 -1.26 16.04 -1.05
N ILE A 23 -2.35 16.50 -0.43
CA ILE A 23 -3.42 15.62 0.05
C ILE A 23 -4.17 15.01 -1.14
N VAL A 24 -4.51 15.84 -2.14
CA VAL A 24 -5.20 15.39 -3.36
C VAL A 24 -4.35 14.39 -4.13
N GLU A 25 -3.03 14.57 -4.21
CA GLU A 25 -2.10 13.60 -4.82
C GLU A 25 -2.09 12.27 -4.08
N GLY A 26 -2.02 12.28 -2.74
CA GLY A 26 -2.07 11.06 -1.93
C GLY A 26 -3.40 10.31 -2.07
N VAL A 27 -4.52 11.05 -2.08
CA VAL A 27 -5.86 10.49 -2.35
C VAL A 27 -5.94 9.94 -3.78
N SER A 28 -5.34 10.62 -4.76
CA SER A 28 -5.32 10.15 -6.15
C SER A 28 -4.54 8.86 -6.31
N LEU A 29 -3.36 8.75 -5.68
CA LEU A 29 -2.60 7.50 -5.64
C LEU A 29 -3.41 6.38 -4.96
N THR A 30 -4.05 6.67 -3.82
CA THR A 30 -4.91 5.69 -3.13
C THR A 30 -6.00 5.18 -4.07
N ARG A 31 -6.69 6.10 -4.78
CA ARG A 31 -7.74 5.75 -5.72
C ARG A 31 -7.20 4.94 -6.89
N GLU A 32 -6.06 5.31 -7.47
CA GLU A 32 -5.38 4.54 -8.52
C GLU A 32 -5.16 3.09 -8.06
N LEU A 33 -4.51 2.90 -6.92
CA LEU A 33 -4.19 1.56 -6.38
C LEU A 33 -5.43 0.72 -6.09
N VAL A 34 -6.51 1.33 -5.59
CA VAL A 34 -7.73 0.63 -5.17
C VAL A 34 -8.71 0.39 -6.32
N THR A 35 -8.77 1.27 -7.31
CA THR A 35 -9.81 1.20 -8.35
C THR A 35 -9.42 0.35 -9.54
N GLU A 36 -8.13 0.21 -9.84
CA GLU A 36 -7.62 -0.68 -10.88
C GLU A 36 -8.06 -2.13 -10.63
N PRO A 37 -8.36 -2.90 -11.68
CA PRO A 37 -8.81 -4.27 -11.52
C PRO A 37 -7.67 -5.18 -11.07
N ALA A 38 -8.00 -6.26 -10.36
CA ALA A 38 -7.02 -7.16 -9.77
C ALA A 38 -6.06 -7.80 -10.78
N ASN A 39 -6.45 -7.96 -12.05
CA ASN A 39 -5.54 -8.44 -13.08
C ASN A 39 -4.40 -7.45 -13.41
N ILE A 40 -4.56 -6.16 -13.11
CA ILE A 40 -3.59 -5.09 -13.32
C ILE A 40 -2.83 -4.75 -12.04
N ILE A 41 -3.53 -4.56 -10.92
CA ILE A 41 -2.92 -4.30 -9.61
C ILE A 41 -2.91 -5.56 -8.76
N TYR A 42 -1.70 -6.06 -8.53
CA TYR A 42 -1.36 -7.23 -7.72
C TYR A 42 -0.04 -6.97 -6.98
N PRO A 43 0.48 -7.85 -6.11
CA PRO A 43 1.55 -7.47 -5.17
C PRO A 43 2.76 -6.81 -5.84
N ALA A 44 3.24 -7.34 -6.97
CA ALA A 44 4.37 -6.76 -7.69
C ALA A 44 4.05 -5.41 -8.35
N THR A 45 2.90 -5.26 -9.01
CA THR A 45 2.55 -3.99 -9.67
C THR A 45 2.12 -2.92 -8.67
N PHE A 46 1.57 -3.28 -7.51
CA PHE A 46 1.36 -2.35 -6.40
C PHE A 46 2.69 -1.73 -5.95
N VAL A 47 3.72 -2.56 -5.76
CA VAL A 47 5.08 -2.10 -5.43
C VAL A 47 5.63 -1.21 -6.54
N GLU A 48 5.46 -1.59 -7.81
CA GLU A 48 5.87 -0.79 -8.97
C GLU A 48 5.23 0.60 -8.96
N ARG A 49 3.92 0.72 -8.72
CA ARG A 49 3.23 2.02 -8.61
C ARG A 49 3.77 2.87 -7.46
N CYS A 50 4.18 2.24 -6.37
CA CYS A 50 4.80 2.93 -5.24
C CYS A 50 6.27 3.32 -5.51
N ALA A 51 6.95 2.71 -6.48
CA ALA A 51 8.37 2.99 -6.76
C ALA A 51 8.64 4.46 -7.10
N ARG A 52 7.67 5.16 -7.69
CA ARG A 52 7.75 6.60 -8.01
C ARG A 52 7.93 7.47 -6.77
N LEU A 53 7.55 7.01 -5.58
CA LEU A 53 7.74 7.76 -4.32
C LEU A 53 9.23 7.96 -3.99
N LYS A 54 10.13 7.13 -4.55
CA LYS A 54 11.59 7.32 -4.42
C LYS A 54 12.05 8.67 -4.96
N GLU A 55 11.42 9.16 -6.02
CA GLU A 55 11.74 10.45 -6.64
C GLU A 55 11.45 11.62 -5.70
N PHE A 56 10.53 11.42 -4.74
CA PHE A 56 10.18 12.40 -3.72
C PHE A 56 11.05 12.28 -2.45
N GLY A 57 11.89 11.24 -2.35
CA GLY A 57 12.78 11.00 -1.21
C GLY A 57 12.29 9.94 -0.21
N ILE A 58 11.27 9.14 -0.56
CA ILE A 58 10.92 7.94 0.22
C ILE A 58 11.95 6.84 -0.02
N GLU A 59 12.52 6.29 1.05
CA GLU A 59 13.28 5.04 0.96
C GLU A 59 12.27 3.88 0.85
N ILE A 60 12.50 2.97 -0.10
CA ILE A 60 11.64 1.79 -0.28
C ILE A 60 12.47 0.53 -0.17
N GLU A 61 12.01 -0.36 0.70
CA GLU A 61 12.50 -1.73 0.90
C GLU A 61 11.36 -2.70 0.63
N VAL A 62 11.67 -3.86 0.03
CA VAL A 62 10.66 -4.86 -0.34
C VAL A 62 11.18 -6.23 0.01
N LEU A 63 10.46 -6.96 0.86
CA LEU A 63 10.75 -8.37 1.15
C LEU A 63 9.92 -9.25 0.21
N GLY A 64 10.55 -10.27 -0.35
CA GLY A 64 9.90 -11.35 -1.07
C GLY A 64 9.56 -12.52 -0.16
N ARG A 65 9.16 -13.64 -0.78
CA ARG A 65 8.77 -14.86 -0.07
C ARG A 65 9.88 -15.39 0.83
N ASP A 66 11.10 -15.47 0.31
CA ASP A 66 12.23 -16.08 1.03
C ASP A 66 12.66 -15.24 2.23
N GLU A 67 12.70 -13.90 2.08
CA GLU A 67 13.00 -13.00 3.18
C GLU A 67 11.91 -13.03 4.26
N MET A 68 10.64 -13.06 3.85
CA MET A 68 9.52 -13.20 4.79
C MET A 68 9.54 -14.56 5.51
N ALA A 69 9.93 -15.63 4.82
CA ALA A 69 10.04 -16.97 5.40
C ALA A 69 11.17 -17.03 6.43
N ALA A 70 12.33 -16.47 6.09
CA ALA A 70 13.46 -16.34 7.02
C ALA A 70 13.13 -15.48 8.24
N ALA A 71 12.27 -14.47 8.07
CA ALA A 71 11.77 -13.64 9.16
C ALA A 71 10.63 -14.28 9.99
N GLY A 72 10.20 -15.49 9.65
CA GLY A 72 9.19 -16.23 10.41
C GLY A 72 7.74 -15.81 10.14
N MET A 73 7.45 -15.09 9.04
CA MET A 73 6.11 -14.55 8.74
C MET A 73 5.13 -15.61 8.21
N GLY A 74 5.01 -16.74 8.90
CA GLY A 74 4.24 -17.92 8.48
C GLY A 74 2.75 -17.65 8.27
N ALA A 75 2.16 -16.74 9.05
CA ALA A 75 0.76 -16.35 8.90
C ALA A 75 0.49 -15.61 7.57
N LEU A 76 1.35 -14.66 7.19
CA LEU A 76 1.19 -13.92 5.94
C LEU A 76 1.48 -14.81 4.72
N LEU A 77 2.51 -15.65 4.81
CA LEU A 77 2.86 -16.61 3.77
C LEU A 77 1.78 -17.69 3.57
N GLY A 78 1.12 -18.11 4.65
CA GLY A 78 -0.02 -19.03 4.59
C GLY A 78 -1.18 -18.47 3.76
N VAL A 79 -1.47 -17.17 3.86
CA VAL A 79 -2.48 -16.54 3.01
C VAL A 79 -2.06 -16.53 1.54
N ALA A 80 -0.78 -16.24 1.26
CA ALA A 80 -0.29 -16.06 -0.10
C ALA A 80 -0.05 -17.36 -0.89
N GLN A 81 0.14 -18.51 -0.21
CA GLN A 81 0.65 -19.72 -0.84
C GLN A 81 -0.26 -20.32 -1.93
N GLY A 82 -1.55 -19.94 -1.95
CA GLY A 82 -2.50 -20.35 -2.98
C GLY A 82 -2.48 -19.48 -4.25
N SER A 83 -1.78 -18.35 -4.26
CA SER A 83 -1.64 -17.54 -5.47
C SER A 83 -0.32 -17.81 -6.20
N VAL A 84 -0.39 -17.77 -7.53
CA VAL A 84 0.79 -17.74 -8.41
C VAL A 84 1.51 -16.40 -8.38
N ARG A 85 0.89 -15.36 -7.82
CA ARG A 85 1.47 -14.02 -7.70
C ARG A 85 2.19 -13.90 -6.37
N GLU A 86 3.51 -13.85 -6.46
CA GLU A 86 4.38 -13.84 -5.30
C GLU A 86 4.07 -12.70 -4.32
N PRO A 87 4.02 -12.98 -3.00
CA PRO A 87 3.70 -11.98 -2.00
C PRO A 87 4.85 -10.97 -1.85
N LYS A 88 4.52 -9.78 -1.37
CA LYS A 88 5.47 -8.69 -1.12
C LYS A 88 5.17 -8.03 0.21
N LEU A 89 6.19 -7.78 1.02
CA LEU A 89 6.10 -6.82 2.12
C LEU A 89 6.75 -5.52 1.66
N LEU A 90 5.93 -4.50 1.40
CA LEU A 90 6.41 -3.18 1.01
C LEU A 90 6.66 -2.34 2.28
N VAL A 91 7.87 -1.81 2.41
CA VAL A 91 8.28 -0.88 3.47
C VAL A 91 8.66 0.45 2.83
N MET A 92 8.03 1.53 3.28
CA MET A 92 8.27 2.91 2.83
C MET A 92 8.72 3.74 4.03
N LYS A 93 9.89 4.37 3.97
CA LYS A 93 10.44 5.14 5.10
C LYS A 93 10.58 6.61 4.72
N TRP A 94 10.13 7.48 5.61
CA TRP A 94 10.30 8.92 5.55
C TRP A 94 10.81 9.44 6.89
N ASP A 95 11.95 10.14 6.90
CA ASP A 95 12.38 10.93 8.05
C ASP A 95 12.62 12.39 7.63
N GLY A 96 11.55 13.18 7.71
CA GLY A 96 11.62 14.63 7.57
C GLY A 96 11.87 15.36 8.90
N SER A 97 12.05 14.64 10.01
CA SER A 97 12.22 15.23 11.34
C SER A 97 13.64 15.74 11.59
N ALA A 98 14.58 15.47 10.67
CA ALA A 98 16.01 15.76 10.84
C ALA A 98 16.57 15.17 12.14
N GLY A 99 16.14 13.96 12.49
CA GLY A 99 16.55 13.26 13.72
C GLY A 99 15.91 13.78 15.01
N ALA A 100 15.03 14.80 14.94
CA ALA A 100 14.30 15.28 16.12
C ALA A 100 13.32 14.24 16.66
N GLN A 101 12.87 13.30 15.81
CA GLN A 101 11.98 12.22 16.19
C GLN A 101 12.70 10.86 16.09
N ALA A 102 13.21 10.37 17.22
CA ALA A 102 13.95 9.10 17.26
C ALA A 102 13.08 7.86 16.94
N LYS A 103 11.79 7.87 17.32
CA LYS A 103 10.87 6.75 17.09
C LYS A 103 9.87 7.07 15.98
N PRO A 104 9.80 6.27 14.91
CA PRO A 104 8.82 6.52 13.85
C PRO A 104 7.40 6.26 14.34
N VAL A 105 6.43 6.94 13.73
CA VAL A 105 5.05 6.45 13.67
C VAL A 105 4.99 5.39 12.58
N VAL A 106 4.42 4.21 12.90
CA VAL A 106 4.29 3.13 11.92
C VAL A 106 2.83 3.04 11.44
N LEU A 107 2.63 3.13 10.13
CA LEU A 107 1.35 2.94 9.47
C LEU A 107 1.35 1.56 8.81
N VAL A 108 0.42 0.68 9.20
CA VAL A 108 0.33 -0.70 8.67
C VAL A 108 -0.96 -0.86 7.88
N GLY A 109 -0.83 -1.25 6.61
CA GLY A 109 -1.94 -1.41 5.68
C GLY A 109 -2.14 -2.85 5.24
N LYS A 110 -3.37 -3.36 5.38
CA LYS A 110 -3.78 -4.63 4.74
C LYS A 110 -3.75 -4.46 3.23
N GLY A 111 -3.07 -5.37 2.54
CA GLY A 111 -2.81 -5.32 1.10
C GLY A 111 -3.25 -6.55 0.33
N VAL A 112 -4.43 -7.09 0.62
CA VAL A 112 -4.94 -8.23 -0.15
C VAL A 112 -5.45 -7.72 -1.50
N THR A 113 -4.69 -7.92 -2.57
CA THR A 113 -4.99 -7.31 -3.88
C THR A 113 -6.17 -7.98 -4.58
N PHE A 114 -6.50 -9.20 -4.18
CA PHE A 114 -7.78 -9.83 -4.46
C PHE A 114 -8.08 -10.90 -3.40
N ASP A 115 -9.32 -10.93 -2.91
CA ASP A 115 -9.78 -11.87 -1.89
C ASP A 115 -10.93 -12.73 -2.41
N THR A 116 -10.61 -13.95 -2.84
CA THR A 116 -11.62 -14.96 -3.18
C THR A 116 -12.22 -15.63 -1.95
N GLY A 117 -11.60 -15.47 -0.78
CA GLY A 117 -11.82 -16.29 0.42
C GLY A 117 -10.89 -17.50 0.55
N GLY A 118 -10.15 -17.86 -0.51
CA GLY A 118 -9.29 -19.04 -0.53
C GLY A 118 -10.10 -20.34 -0.66
N ILE A 119 -9.71 -21.40 0.05
CA ILE A 119 -10.50 -22.65 0.12
C ILE A 119 -11.91 -22.41 0.66
N SER A 120 -12.05 -21.46 1.60
CA SER A 120 -13.33 -20.97 2.10
C SER A 120 -13.91 -19.94 1.13
N LEU A 121 -14.23 -20.40 -0.09
CA LEU A 121 -14.58 -19.54 -1.21
C LEU A 121 -15.81 -18.68 -0.92
N LYS A 122 -15.70 -17.37 -1.18
CA LYS A 122 -16.82 -16.43 -1.10
C LYS A 122 -17.90 -16.78 -2.13
N PRO A 123 -19.17 -16.42 -1.88
CA PRO A 123 -20.21 -16.47 -2.90
C PRO A 123 -19.86 -15.60 -4.12
N PRO A 124 -20.35 -15.94 -5.33
CA PRO A 124 -20.01 -15.18 -6.53
C PRO A 124 -20.44 -13.71 -6.52
N GLY A 125 -21.59 -13.39 -5.93
CA GLY A 125 -22.13 -12.02 -5.93
C GLY A 125 -21.30 -11.09 -5.06
N GLY A 126 -20.76 -10.02 -5.65
CA GLY A 126 -19.94 -9.01 -4.96
C GLY A 126 -18.47 -9.41 -4.78
N MET A 127 -18.02 -10.54 -5.34
CA MET A 127 -16.61 -10.92 -5.30
C MET A 127 -15.75 -9.99 -6.15
N GLU A 128 -16.32 -9.37 -7.19
CA GLU A 128 -15.67 -8.37 -8.03
C GLU A 128 -15.18 -7.13 -7.25
N ASP A 129 -15.85 -6.80 -6.14
CA ASP A 129 -15.48 -5.69 -5.27
C ASP A 129 -14.29 -6.02 -4.36
N MET A 130 -13.90 -7.31 -4.26
CA MET A 130 -12.77 -7.75 -3.42
C MET A 130 -11.40 -7.31 -3.94
N LYS A 131 -11.34 -6.64 -5.11
CA LYS A 131 -10.17 -5.83 -5.49
C LYS A 131 -9.90 -4.69 -4.51
N TRP A 132 -10.89 -4.25 -3.73
CA TRP A 132 -10.74 -3.19 -2.73
C TRP A 132 -10.17 -3.67 -1.39
N ASP A 133 -9.88 -4.96 -1.24
CA ASP A 133 -9.39 -5.53 0.02
C ASP A 133 -7.92 -5.16 0.35
N MET A 134 -7.32 -4.34 -0.52
CA MET A 134 -6.04 -3.66 -0.34
C MET A 134 -6.19 -2.16 0.00
N GLY A 135 -7.41 -1.69 0.31
CA GLY A 135 -7.69 -0.28 0.63
C GLY A 135 -6.85 0.28 1.77
N GLY A 136 -6.52 -0.53 2.77
CA GLY A 136 -5.60 -0.15 3.86
C GLY A 136 -4.19 0.13 3.36
N ALA A 137 -3.62 -0.76 2.53
CA ALA A 137 -2.32 -0.55 1.90
C ALA A 137 -2.32 0.67 0.96
N GLY A 138 -3.40 0.85 0.19
CA GLY A 138 -3.60 2.04 -0.65
C GLY A 138 -3.56 3.33 0.16
N ALA A 139 -4.29 3.38 1.29
CA ALA A 139 -4.31 4.53 2.18
C ALA A 139 -2.93 4.82 2.81
N VAL A 140 -2.18 3.78 3.17
CA VAL A 140 -0.80 3.94 3.66
C VAL A 140 0.10 4.54 2.57
N ALA A 141 0.08 4.01 1.35
CA ALA A 141 0.87 4.54 0.24
C ALA A 141 0.50 6.00 -0.08
N GLY A 142 -0.79 6.34 -0.10
CA GLY A 142 -1.28 7.70 -0.27
C GLY A 142 -0.82 8.64 0.84
N ALA A 143 -0.90 8.21 2.11
CA ALA A 143 -0.42 8.99 3.24
C ALA A 143 1.09 9.24 3.17
N MET A 144 1.89 8.24 2.79
CA MET A 144 3.33 8.41 2.59
C MET A 144 3.64 9.43 1.49
N LEU A 145 2.92 9.39 0.35
CA LEU A 145 3.05 10.40 -0.70
C LEU A 145 2.70 11.80 -0.19
N THR A 146 1.60 11.96 0.55
CA THR A 146 1.21 13.26 1.12
C THR A 146 2.27 13.81 2.09
N LEU A 147 2.83 12.95 2.95
CA LEU A 147 3.85 13.37 3.93
C LEU A 147 5.13 13.86 3.25
N VAL A 148 5.61 13.13 2.24
CA VAL A 148 6.84 13.49 1.52
C VAL A 148 6.63 14.71 0.63
N SER A 149 5.51 14.81 -0.10
CA SER A 149 5.20 15.98 -0.93
C SER A 149 5.11 17.27 -0.11
N ARG A 150 4.66 17.17 1.15
CA ARG A 150 4.61 18.30 2.09
C ARG A 150 5.93 18.60 2.79
N LYS A 151 6.96 17.77 2.60
CA LYS A 151 8.19 17.79 3.40
C LYS A 151 7.89 17.82 4.90
N SER A 152 6.91 17.00 5.32
CA SER A 152 6.43 16.99 6.69
C SER A 152 7.58 16.68 7.66
N LYS A 153 7.67 17.47 8.73
CA LYS A 153 8.67 17.31 9.81
C LYS A 153 8.33 16.14 10.74
N ALA A 154 8.28 14.94 10.17
CA ALA A 154 7.86 13.73 10.86
C ALA A 154 8.72 12.54 10.42
N HIS A 155 8.88 11.58 11.33
CA HIS A 155 9.48 10.29 11.07
C HIS A 155 8.37 9.23 11.00
N VAL A 156 8.13 8.68 9.81
CA VAL A 156 7.02 7.76 9.52
C VAL A 156 7.50 6.59 8.69
N VAL A 157 7.05 5.38 9.05
CA VAL A 157 7.28 4.16 8.28
C VAL A 157 5.92 3.58 7.86
N GLY A 158 5.70 3.42 6.56
CA GLY A 158 4.56 2.71 6.00
C GLY A 158 4.92 1.25 5.72
N ILE A 159 4.09 0.32 6.14
CA ILE A 159 4.25 -1.13 5.89
C ILE A 159 2.96 -1.67 5.26
N CYS A 160 3.10 -2.34 4.11
CA CYS A 160 1.98 -2.99 3.44
C CYS A 160 2.28 -4.48 3.22
N GLY A 161 1.45 -5.35 3.80
CA GLY A 161 1.47 -6.79 3.53
C GLY A 161 0.66 -7.11 2.29
N LEU A 162 1.33 -7.32 1.16
CA LEU A 162 0.71 -7.46 -0.17
C LEU A 162 0.64 -8.93 -0.57
N VAL A 163 -0.57 -9.46 -0.72
CA VAL A 163 -0.84 -10.87 -1.07
C VAL A 163 -2.09 -10.97 -1.95
N GLU A 164 -2.31 -12.14 -2.55
CA GLU A 164 -3.64 -12.55 -3.03
C GLU A 164 -4.11 -13.77 -2.26
N ASN A 165 -5.39 -13.78 -1.88
CA ASN A 165 -6.02 -14.94 -1.27
C ASN A 165 -6.80 -15.70 -2.35
N MET A 166 -6.23 -16.81 -2.84
CA MET A 166 -6.73 -17.59 -3.98
C MET A 166 -6.95 -19.05 -3.60
N PRO A 167 -8.01 -19.72 -4.13
CA PRO A 167 -8.10 -21.17 -4.07
C PRO A 167 -7.08 -21.79 -5.04
N ASP A 168 -6.35 -22.79 -4.56
CA ASP A 168 -5.41 -23.58 -5.36
C ASP A 168 -5.12 -24.90 -4.64
N GLY A 169 -4.51 -25.87 -5.33
CA GLY A 169 -4.04 -27.12 -4.71
C GLY A 169 -3.01 -26.90 -3.59
N ASN A 170 -2.28 -25.78 -3.63
CA ASN A 170 -1.33 -25.39 -2.58
C ASN A 170 -1.93 -24.44 -1.53
N ALA A 171 -3.20 -24.02 -1.65
CA ALA A 171 -3.78 -23.04 -0.74
C ALA A 171 -3.89 -23.54 0.71
N GLN A 172 -3.80 -22.61 1.66
CA GLN A 172 -4.02 -22.92 3.07
C GLN A 172 -5.47 -23.38 3.30
N ARG A 173 -5.65 -24.38 4.16
CA ARG A 173 -6.93 -25.07 4.36
C ARG A 173 -7.55 -24.68 5.70
N PRO A 174 -8.90 -24.77 5.81
CA PRO A 174 -9.57 -24.71 7.09
C PRO A 174 -9.01 -25.78 8.04
N GLY A 175 -8.55 -25.35 9.21
CA GLY A 175 -7.95 -26.22 10.23
C GLY A 175 -6.42 -26.26 10.23
N ASP A 176 -5.75 -25.67 9.23
CA ASP A 176 -4.30 -25.49 9.30
C ASP A 176 -3.93 -24.53 10.45
N VAL A 177 -2.91 -24.88 11.22
CA VAL A 177 -2.33 -24.03 12.28
C VAL A 177 -0.97 -23.53 11.80
N VAL A 178 -0.76 -22.22 11.88
CA VAL A 178 0.47 -21.54 11.47
C VAL A 178 1.18 -20.91 12.66
N THR A 179 2.49 -20.76 12.56
CA THR A 179 3.28 -19.94 13.50
C THR A 179 3.38 -18.52 12.93
N SER A 180 3.08 -17.53 13.77
CA SER A 180 3.12 -16.10 13.44
C SER A 180 4.49 -15.46 13.66
#